data_AF-A0A257RV10-F1
#
_entry.id   AF-A0A257RV10-F1
#
_cell.length_a   1.000
_cell.length_b   1.000
_cell.length_c   1.000
_cell.angle_alpha   90.00
_cell.angle_beta   90.00
_cell.angle_gamma   90.00
#
_symmetry.space_group_name_H-M   'P 1'
#
loop_
_entity.id
_entity.type
_entity.pdbx_description
1 polymer ?
#
loop_
_entity_poly.entity_id
_entity_poly.type
_entity_poly.pdbx_seq_one_letter_code
_entity_poly.pdbx_strand_id
1 'polypeptide(L)'
;MESVRAGDVVGRLGGDEFAILIDGGTGETASSIATRIRQAFAQTLTTHGLEVGVSIGIDGAKPGNTLDDLLRQADIRLYRAKGSTPRVRKLVLGTG
;
A
#
# COMPACT_ATOMS: atom_id res chain seq x y z
N MET A 1 -9.70 -2.31 -9.33
CA MET A 1 -10.09 -1.66 -8.06
C MET A 1 -11.02 -2.60 -7.30
N GLU A 2 -10.62 -3.86 -7.17
CA GLU A 2 -11.44 -4.93 -6.57
C GLU A 2 -10.85 -5.38 -5.21
N SER A 3 -9.67 -4.85 -4.87
CA SER A 3 -8.85 -5.29 -3.74
C SER A 3 -9.18 -4.61 -2.40
N VAL A 4 -10.11 -3.66 -2.38
CA VAL A 4 -10.35 -2.71 -1.29
C VAL A 4 -11.83 -2.78 -0.86
N ARG A 5 -12.16 -2.63 0.43
CA ARG A 5 -13.53 -2.77 0.95
C ARG A 5 -14.36 -1.51 0.72
N ALA A 6 -15.68 -1.64 0.75
CA ALA A 6 -16.59 -0.50 0.80
C ALA A 6 -16.41 0.24 2.14
N GLY A 7 -15.86 1.47 2.10
CA GLY A 7 -15.53 2.28 3.27
C GLY A 7 -14.05 2.68 3.35
N ASP A 8 -13.18 1.94 2.70
CA ASP A 8 -11.76 2.29 2.60
C ASP A 8 -11.58 3.48 1.64
N VAL A 9 -10.67 4.39 1.98
CA VAL A 9 -10.37 5.56 1.14
C VAL A 9 -9.12 5.31 0.34
N VAL A 10 -9.21 5.43 -0.99
CA VAL A 10 -8.05 5.33 -1.89
C VAL A 10 -7.69 6.72 -2.39
N GLY A 11 -6.45 7.14 -2.17
CA GLY A 11 -5.90 8.42 -2.63
C GLY A 11 -4.66 8.23 -3.51
N ARG A 12 -4.49 9.09 -4.52
CA ARG A 12 -3.22 9.23 -5.24
C ARG A 12 -2.45 10.39 -4.63
N LEU A 13 -1.22 10.13 -4.18
CA LEU A 13 -0.39 11.14 -3.51
C LEU A 13 0.42 12.00 -4.50
N GLY A 14 0.74 11.42 -5.66
CA GLY A 14 1.54 12.06 -6.71
C GLY A 14 2.24 11.00 -7.56
N GLY A 15 2.68 11.33 -8.78
CA GLY A 15 3.42 10.39 -9.64
C GLY A 15 2.73 9.03 -9.76
N ASP A 16 3.42 7.96 -9.36
CA ASP A 16 2.92 6.59 -9.28
C ASP A 16 2.71 6.10 -7.83
N GLU A 17 2.56 7.04 -6.89
CA GLU A 17 2.33 6.82 -5.47
C GLU A 17 0.85 6.91 -5.09
N PHE A 18 0.41 5.93 -4.31
CA PHE A 18 -0.96 5.75 -3.84
C PHE A 18 -0.98 5.52 -2.32
N ALA A 19 -2.13 5.78 -1.70
CA ALA A 19 -2.42 5.45 -0.32
C ALA A 19 -3.83 4.85 -0.23
N ILE A 20 -4.01 3.94 0.72
CA ILE A 20 -5.28 3.35 1.10
C ILE A 20 -5.41 3.51 2.61
N LEU A 21 -6.44 4.21 3.05
CA LEU A 21 -6.83 4.27 4.46
C LEU A 21 -7.89 3.20 4.71
N ILE A 22 -7.62 2.30 5.66
CA ILE A 22 -8.54 1.23 6.06
C ILE A 22 -9.12 1.63 7.42
N ASP A 23 -10.41 1.95 7.43
CA ASP A 23 -11.12 2.26 8.67
C ASP A 23 -11.48 0.97 9.42
N GLY A 24 -11.23 0.94 10.73
CA GLY A 24 -11.47 -0.23 11.59
C GLY A 24 -10.76 -1.53 11.17
N GLY A 25 -9.69 -1.43 10.36
CA GLY A 25 -8.93 -2.59 9.89
C GLY A 25 -7.95 -3.12 10.93
N THR A 26 -7.55 -4.39 10.79
CA THR A 26 -6.41 -4.96 11.52
C THR A 26 -5.16 -5.04 10.64
N GLY A 27 -4.01 -5.29 11.25
CA GLY A 27 -2.77 -5.54 10.51
C GLY A 27 -2.90 -6.72 9.52
N GLU A 28 -3.68 -7.75 9.86
CA GLU A 28 -3.99 -8.87 8.98
C GLU A 28 -4.85 -8.43 7.79
N THR A 29 -5.84 -7.55 8.02
CA THR A 29 -6.68 -6.99 6.96
C THR A 29 -5.82 -6.21 5.97
N ALA A 30 -4.95 -5.33 6.47
CA ALA A 30 -4.03 -4.56 5.63
C ALA A 30 -3.06 -5.47 4.87
N SER A 31 -2.53 -6.50 5.51
CA SER A 31 -1.62 -7.47 4.87
C SER A 31 -2.31 -8.29 3.77
N SER A 32 -3.58 -8.65 3.98
CA SER A 32 -4.40 -9.33 2.97
C SER A 32 -4.63 -8.44 1.75
N ILE A 33 -5.00 -7.16 1.96
CA ILE A 33 -5.17 -6.17 0.89
C ILE A 33 -3.86 -5.98 0.13
N ALA A 34 -2.74 -5.80 0.84
CA ALA A 34 -1.42 -5.68 0.23
C ALA A 34 -1.06 -6.88 -0.65
N THR A 35 -1.34 -8.10 -0.19
CA THR A 35 -1.11 -9.33 -0.95
C THR A 35 -1.91 -9.36 -2.24
N ARG A 36 -3.22 -9.05 -2.17
CA ARG A 36 -4.09 -8.98 -3.35
C ARG A 36 -3.61 -7.96 -4.37
N ILE A 37 -3.14 -6.80 -3.92
CA ILE A 37 -2.61 -5.75 -4.79
C ILE A 37 -1.32 -6.23 -5.47
N ARG A 38 -0.39 -6.85 -4.75
CA ARG A 38 0.84 -7.42 -5.35
C ARG A 38 0.52 -8.45 -6.43
N GLN A 39 -0.44 -9.35 -6.17
CA GLN A 39 -0.87 -10.37 -7.13
C GLN A 39 -1.49 -9.75 -8.38
N ALA A 40 -2.37 -8.76 -8.23
CA ALA A 40 -3.00 -8.08 -9.36
C ALA A 40 -1.97 -7.36 -10.26
N PHE A 41 -0.97 -6.70 -9.65
CA PHE A 41 0.13 -6.07 -10.38
C PHE A 41 0.99 -7.10 -11.13
N ALA A 42 1.37 -8.19 -10.46
CA ALA A 42 2.14 -9.25 -11.08
C ALA A 42 1.41 -9.85 -12.28
N GLN A 43 0.13 -10.21 -12.12
CA GLN A 43 -0.67 -10.81 -13.18
C GLN A 43 -0.83 -9.89 -14.40
N THR A 44 -1.18 -8.62 -14.17
CA THR A 44 -1.44 -7.66 -15.26
C THR A 44 -0.18 -7.36 -16.07
N LEU A 45 0.99 -7.34 -15.42
CA LEU A 45 2.23 -6.88 -16.06
C LEU A 45 3.00 -8.02 -16.71
N THR A 46 2.84 -9.26 -16.22
CA THR A 46 3.24 -10.47 -16.97
C THR A 46 2.55 -10.56 -18.32
N THR A 47 1.26 -10.18 -18.41
CA THR A 47 0.52 -10.14 -19.69
C THR A 47 1.13 -9.19 -20.72
N HIS A 48 1.89 -8.18 -20.28
CA HIS A 48 2.55 -7.20 -21.15
C HIS A 48 4.07 -7.42 -21.31
N GLY A 49 4.61 -8.55 -20.81
CA GLY A 49 6.04 -8.84 -20.89
C GLY A 49 6.94 -7.91 -20.06
N LEU A 50 6.37 -7.21 -19.08
CA LEU A 50 7.07 -6.27 -18.21
C LEU A 50 7.10 -6.82 -16.78
N GLU A 51 8.30 -7.01 -16.23
CA GLU A 51 8.47 -7.27 -14.81
C GLU A 51 8.47 -5.95 -14.02
N VAL A 52 7.34 -5.64 -13.39
CA VAL A 52 7.18 -4.45 -12.56
C VAL A 52 6.56 -4.85 -11.23
N GLY A 53 7.20 -4.45 -10.14
CA GLY A 53 6.74 -4.69 -8.77
C GLY A 53 6.04 -3.49 -8.15
N VAL A 54 5.28 -3.74 -7.10
CA VAL A 54 4.76 -2.71 -6.20
C VAL A 54 5.38 -2.92 -4.82
N SER A 55 5.87 -1.84 -4.22
CA SER A 55 6.29 -1.85 -2.82
C SER A 55 5.14 -1.33 -1.98
N ILE A 56 4.88 -1.97 -0.85
CA ILE A 56 3.76 -1.60 0.01
C ILE A 56 4.28 -1.44 1.44
N GLY A 57 4.02 -0.29 2.03
CA GLY A 57 4.27 0.01 3.44
C GLY A 57 2.96 -0.02 4.21
N ILE A 58 2.93 -0.74 5.33
CA ILE A 58 1.75 -0.89 6.17
C ILE A 58 2.07 -0.34 7.55
N ASP A 59 1.22 0.54 8.07
CA ASP A 59 1.26 0.93 9.47
C ASP A 59 -0.13 1.10 10.08
N GLY A 60 -0.19 1.04 11.40
CA GLY A 60 -1.41 1.22 12.16
C GLY A 60 -1.43 2.56 12.89
N ALA A 61 -2.60 3.16 12.95
CA ALA A 61 -2.86 4.33 13.75
C ALA A 61 -2.76 4.02 15.23
N LYS A 62 -2.14 4.95 15.95
CA LYS A 62 -2.12 4.98 17.40
C LYS A 62 -2.90 6.21 17.87
N PRO A 63 -3.46 6.17 19.10
CA PRO A 63 -4.11 7.33 19.68
C PRO A 63 -3.22 8.59 19.56
N GLY A 64 -3.77 9.66 18.99
CA GLY A 64 -3.07 10.92 18.78
C GLY A 64 -2.24 11.01 17.48
N ASN A 65 -2.24 10.00 16.61
CA ASN A 65 -1.62 10.14 15.30
C ASN A 65 -2.43 11.03 14.36
N THR A 66 -1.72 11.89 13.63
CA THR A 66 -2.26 12.60 12.47
C THR A 66 -2.16 11.73 11.22
N LEU A 67 -2.88 12.09 10.16
CA LEU A 67 -2.74 11.43 8.87
C LEU A 67 -1.29 11.51 8.33
N ASP A 68 -0.62 12.65 8.52
CA ASP A 68 0.77 12.85 8.12
C ASP A 68 1.73 11.89 8.85
N ASP A 69 1.44 11.57 10.12
CA ASP A 69 2.22 10.58 10.88
C ASP A 69 2.08 9.18 10.30
N LEU A 70 0.87 8.80 9.92
CA LEU A 70 0.60 7.49 9.30
C LEU A 70 1.28 7.36 7.94
N LEU A 71 1.18 8.40 7.10
CA LEU A 71 1.84 8.46 5.81
C LEU A 71 3.37 8.35 5.97
N ARG A 72 3.95 9.07 6.93
CA ARG A 72 5.38 9.03 7.22
C ARG A 72 5.86 7.66 7.70
N GLN A 73 5.13 7.03 8.62
CA GLN A 73 5.51 5.72 9.15
C GLN A 73 5.41 4.63 8.09
N ALA A 74 4.32 4.63 7.32
CA ALA A 74 4.17 3.70 6.20
C ALA A 74 5.25 3.90 5.12
N ASP A 75 5.70 5.13 4.88
CA ASP A 75 6.82 5.39 3.97
C ASP A 75 8.15 4.81 4.49
N ILE A 76 8.43 4.94 5.79
CA ILE A 76 9.61 4.31 6.40
C ILE A 76 9.56 2.79 6.20
N ARG A 77 8.38 2.17 6.40
CA ARG A 77 8.19 0.73 6.17
C ARG A 77 8.36 0.36 4.70
N LEU A 78 7.86 1.18 3.79
CA LEU A 78 8.03 1.02 2.35
C LEU A 78 9.51 1.11 1.96
N TYR A 79 10.24 2.09 2.48
CA TYR A 79 11.66 2.26 2.23
C TYR A 79 12.45 1.02 2.69
N ARG A 80 12.10 0.45 3.84
CA ARG A 80 12.68 -0.84 4.30
C ARG A 80 12.32 -2.02 3.40
N ALA A 81 11.14 -1.99 2.79
CA ALA A 81 10.69 -3.02 1.86
C ALA A 81 11.29 -2.87 0.44
N LYS A 82 11.86 -1.70 0.10
CA LYS A 82 12.64 -1.47 -1.14
C LYS A 82 14.01 -2.16 -1.04
N GLY A 83 14.02 -3.49 -1.12
CA GLY A 83 15.22 -4.27 -1.47
C GLY A 83 15.30 -4.48 -2.99
N SER A 84 16.41 -4.05 -3.61
CA SER A 84 16.98 -4.42 -4.93
C SER A 84 16.04 -4.77 -6.11
N THR A 85 14.82 -4.24 -6.16
CA THR A 85 13.88 -4.49 -7.26
C THR A 85 13.65 -3.17 -8.02
N PRO A 86 13.93 -3.10 -9.33
CA PRO A 86 13.88 -1.84 -10.05
C PRO A 86 12.43 -1.48 -10.40
N ARG A 87 12.05 -0.25 -10.02
CA ARG A 87 10.82 0.50 -10.39
C ARG A 87 9.60 0.19 -9.50
N VAL A 88 9.17 1.23 -8.77
CA VAL A 88 8.41 1.12 -7.53
C VAL A 88 7.20 2.04 -7.57
N ARG A 89 6.01 1.47 -7.39
CA ARG A 89 4.82 2.23 -6.96
C ARG A 89 4.68 2.10 -5.45
N LYS A 90 4.50 3.23 -4.76
CA LYS A 90 4.32 3.28 -3.30
C LYS A 90 2.85 3.12 -2.95
N LEU A 91 2.56 2.27 -1.98
CA LEU A 91 1.24 2.15 -1.38
C LEU A 91 1.34 2.22 0.14
N VAL A 92 0.66 3.19 0.75
CA VAL A 92 0.53 3.32 2.20
C VAL A 92 -0.79 2.71 2.66
N LEU A 93 -0.76 1.82 3.66
CA LEU A 93 -1.96 1.28 4.31
C LEU A 93 -2.02 1.75 5.77
N GLY A 94 -3.10 2.44 6.15
CA GLY A 94 -3.38 2.85 7.52
C GLY A 94 -4.48 1.98 8.14
N THR A 95 -4.30 1.47 9.35
CA THR A 95 -5.34 0.74 10.10
C THR A 95 -5.77 1.52 11.34
N GLY A 96 -7.07 1.60 11.63
CA GLY A 96 -7.61 2.24 12.84
C GLY A 96 -7.33 1.49 14.14
#